data_AF-A0A939CWI6-F1
#
_entry.id   AF-A0A939CWI6-F1
#
_cell.length_a   1.000
_cell.length_b   1.000
_cell.length_c   1.000
_cell.angle_alpha   90.00
_cell.angle_beta   90.00
_cell.angle_gamma   90.00
#
_symmetry.space_group_name_H-M   'P 1'
#
loop_
_entity.id
_entity.type
_entity.pdbx_description
1 polymer ?
#
loop_
_entity_poly.entity_id
_entity_poly.type
_entity_poly.pdbx_seq_one_letter_code
_entity_poly.pdbx_strand_id
1 'polypeptide(L)'
;MIKSFIGRSDVDDLEKVLDQYILYQDILIELEPERVLYLAVPNSIFDDLFEEPIGKLLLRNHRLKLITFDPKQEVIKQWITPS
;
A
#
# COMPACT_ATOMS: atom_id res chain seq x y z
N MET A 1 -5.35 3.29 -5.73
CA MET A 1 -6.06 2.13 -6.32
C MET A 1 -6.57 1.25 -5.20
N ILE A 2 -7.78 0.68 -5.32
CA ILE A 2 -8.38 -0.22 -4.32
C ILE A 2 -8.35 -1.64 -4.92
N LYS A 3 -7.75 -2.62 -4.22
CA LYS A 3 -7.74 -4.03 -4.63
C LYS A 3 -8.07 -4.95 -3.45
N SER A 4 -8.85 -6.00 -3.74
CA SER A 4 -9.19 -7.08 -2.80
C SER A 4 -8.19 -8.23 -2.98
N PHE A 5 -7.51 -8.62 -1.91
CA PHE A 5 -6.50 -9.70 -1.86
C PHE A 5 -7.19 -11.06 -1.73
N ILE A 6 -7.46 -11.74 -2.85
CA ILE A 6 -8.18 -13.03 -2.90
C ILE A 6 -7.35 -14.10 -3.66
N GLY A 7 -6.02 -13.99 -3.64
CA GLY A 7 -5.07 -14.85 -4.38
C GLY A 7 -4.21 -15.76 -3.49
N ARG A 8 -3.61 -16.81 -4.07
CA ARG A 8 -2.87 -17.90 -3.37
C ARG A 8 -1.53 -17.52 -2.70
N SER A 9 -1.11 -16.25 -2.72
CA SER A 9 -0.19 -15.68 -1.74
C SER A 9 -0.37 -14.17 -1.69
N ASP A 10 -0.55 -13.59 -0.50
CA ASP A 10 -0.70 -12.12 -0.33
C ASP A 10 0.55 -11.36 -0.83
N VAL A 11 1.69 -12.06 -0.90
CA VAL A 11 2.96 -11.56 -1.43
C VAL A 11 2.90 -11.34 -2.95
N ASP A 12 2.37 -12.29 -3.73
CA ASP A 12 2.27 -12.13 -5.19
C ASP A 12 1.32 -10.97 -5.58
N ASP A 13 0.24 -10.82 -4.80
CA ASP A 13 -0.70 -9.71 -4.99
C ASP A 13 -0.08 -8.38 -4.57
N LEU A 14 0.73 -8.37 -3.50
CA LEU A 14 1.51 -7.21 -3.12
C LEU A 14 2.52 -6.81 -4.19
N GLU A 15 3.32 -7.74 -4.73
CA GLU A 15 4.31 -7.46 -5.78
C GLU A 15 3.66 -6.76 -6.98
N LYS A 16 2.53 -7.28 -7.49
CA LYS A 16 1.80 -6.64 -8.59
C LYS A 16 1.28 -5.26 -8.26
N VAL A 17 0.86 -5.05 -7.01
CA VAL A 17 0.36 -3.75 -6.54
C VAL A 17 1.51 -2.75 -6.43
N LEU A 18 2.70 -3.20 -5.99
CA LEU A 18 3.90 -2.37 -5.91
C LEU A 18 4.35 -1.90 -7.29
N ASP A 19 4.39 -2.80 -8.28
CA ASP A 19 4.74 -2.44 -9.65
C ASP A 19 3.82 -1.33 -10.20
N GLN A 20 2.52 -1.46 -9.96
CA GLN A 20 1.56 -0.44 -10.35
C GLN A 20 1.77 0.86 -9.56
N TYR A 21 1.99 0.78 -8.24
CA TYR A 21 2.21 1.96 -7.41
C TYR A 21 3.41 2.78 -7.91
N ILE A 22 4.53 2.12 -8.19
CA ILE A 22 5.75 2.77 -8.69
C ILE A 22 5.47 3.44 -10.04
N LEU A 23 4.85 2.73 -10.98
CA LEU A 23 4.50 3.28 -12.29
C LEU A 23 3.63 4.54 -12.18
N TYR A 24 2.57 4.49 -11.36
CA TYR A 24 1.69 5.65 -11.16
C TYR A 24 2.37 6.78 -10.41
N GLN A 25 3.26 6.47 -9.47
CA GLN A 25 4.04 7.47 -8.76
C GLN A 25 4.93 8.26 -9.72
N ASP A 26 5.65 7.57 -10.61
CA ASP A 26 6.50 8.22 -11.61
C ASP A 26 5.69 9.11 -12.56
N ILE A 27 4.52 8.63 -13.02
CA ILE A 27 3.60 9.43 -13.85
C ILE A 27 3.11 10.68 -13.11
N LEU A 28 2.72 10.56 -11.84
CA LEU A 28 2.21 11.68 -11.06
C LEU A 28 3.29 12.71 -10.73
N ILE A 29 4.53 12.29 -10.47
CA ILE A 29 5.64 13.21 -10.25
C ILE A 29 5.84 14.13 -11.46
N GLU A 30 5.67 13.61 -12.67
CA GLU A 30 5.86 14.40 -13.90
C GLU A 30 4.64 15.25 -14.27
N LEU A 31 3.41 14.71 -14.11
CA LEU A 31 2.20 15.38 -14.59
C LEU A 31 1.50 16.25 -13.53
N GLU A 32 1.53 15.82 -12.27
CA GLU A 32 0.80 16.42 -11.17
C GLU A 32 1.62 16.33 -9.86
N PRO A 33 2.79 16.99 -9.76
CA PRO A 33 3.76 16.80 -8.67
C PRO A 33 3.21 17.11 -7.26
N GLU A 34 2.17 17.94 -7.18
CA GLU A 34 1.48 18.27 -5.93
C GLU A 34 0.59 17.12 -5.42
N ARG A 35 0.29 16.12 -6.25
CA ARG A 35 -0.54 14.97 -5.87
C ARG A 35 0.28 13.89 -5.19
N VAL A 36 -0.11 13.61 -3.96
CA VAL A 36 0.49 12.53 -3.18
C VAL A 36 -0.27 11.22 -3.42
N LEU A 37 0.43 10.24 -3.97
CA LEU A 37 -0.11 8.88 -4.12
C LEU A 37 -0.03 8.13 -2.78
N TYR A 38 -1.14 7.50 -2.41
CA TYR A 38 -1.23 6.57 -1.29
C TYR A 38 -1.72 5.21 -1.77
N LEU A 39 -1.13 4.15 -1.23
CA LEU A 39 -1.63 2.79 -1.38
C LEU A 39 -2.59 2.47 -0.23
N ALA A 40 -3.85 2.18 -0.55
CA ALA A 40 -4.87 1.82 0.44
C ALA A 40 -4.96 0.30 0.58
N VAL A 41 -4.85 -0.20 1.82
CA VAL A 41 -4.86 -1.63 2.14
C VAL A 41 -5.84 -1.89 3.29
N PRO A 42 -6.66 -2.95 3.26
CA PRO A 42 -7.50 -3.31 4.41
C PRO A 42 -6.63 -3.56 5.66
N ASN A 43 -7.09 -3.12 6.84
CA ASN A 43 -6.29 -3.23 8.06
C ASN A 43 -5.90 -4.68 8.39
N SER A 44 -6.79 -5.65 8.12
CA SER A 44 -6.49 -7.07 8.33
C SER A 44 -5.32 -7.55 7.46
N ILE A 45 -5.31 -7.16 6.17
CA ILE A 45 -4.22 -7.51 5.25
C ILE A 45 -2.93 -6.80 5.63
N PHE A 46 -3.03 -5.56 6.12
CA PHE A 46 -1.88 -4.85 6.67
C PHE A 46 -1.28 -5.64 7.85
N ASP A 47 -2.09 -6.00 8.85
CA ASP A 47 -1.61 -6.72 10.02
C ASP A 47 -0.91 -8.04 9.64
N ASP A 48 -1.51 -8.81 8.71
CA ASP A 48 -0.95 -10.09 8.24
C ASP A 48 0.34 -9.89 7.41
N LEU A 49 0.32 -8.96 6.44
CA LEU A 49 1.44 -8.76 5.51
C LEU A 49 2.68 -8.16 6.20
N PHE A 50 2.47 -7.29 7.17
CA PHE A 50 3.57 -6.63 7.88
C PHE A 50 4.13 -7.45 9.04
N GLU A 51 3.61 -8.66 9.28
CA GLU A 51 4.32 -9.68 10.04
C GLU A 51 5.38 -10.42 9.20
N GLU A 52 5.19 -10.49 7.89
CA GLU A 52 6.14 -11.13 6.97
C GLU A 52 7.42 -10.29 6.76
N PRO A 53 8.57 -10.94 6.48
CA PRO A 53 9.84 -10.24 6.26
C PRO A 53 9.77 -9.18 5.16
N ILE A 54 9.01 -9.43 4.09
CA ILE A 54 8.86 -8.51 2.96
C ILE A 54 8.07 -7.26 3.34
N GLY A 55 6.98 -7.41 4.11
CA GLY A 55 6.22 -6.28 4.64
C GLY A 55 7.10 -5.42 5.54
N LYS A 56 7.78 -6.04 6.52
CA LYS A 56 8.70 -5.33 7.43
C LYS A 56 9.78 -4.56 6.67
N LEU A 57 10.33 -5.14 5.60
CA LEU A 57 11.31 -4.50 4.73
C LEU A 57 10.72 -3.26 4.02
N LEU A 58 9.49 -3.36 3.50
CA LEU A 58 8.83 -2.27 2.79
C LEU A 58 8.53 -1.08 3.69
N LEU A 59 8.09 -1.31 4.94
CA LEU A 59 7.92 -0.23 5.93
C LEU A 59 9.26 0.45 6.23
N ARG A 60 10.29 -0.33 6.52
CA ARG A 60 11.61 0.20 6.89
C ARG A 60 12.26 1.01 5.77
N ASN A 61 12.03 0.61 4.53
CA ASN A 61 12.61 1.30 3.38
C ASN A 61 11.91 2.62 3.06
N HIS A 62 10.80 2.96 3.76
CA HIS A 62 10.15 4.27 3.68
C HIS A 62 9.78 4.69 2.24
N ARG A 63 9.51 3.73 1.35
CA ARG A 63 9.18 4.02 -0.07
C ARG A 63 7.70 4.20 -0.32
N LEU A 64 6.86 3.73 0.59
CA LEU A 64 5.42 3.65 0.40
C LEU A 64 4.70 4.58 1.37
N LYS A 65 3.80 5.40 0.83
CA LYS A 65 2.76 6.07 1.60
C LYS A 65 1.55 5.15 1.64
N LEU A 66 1.17 4.69 2.82
CA LEU A 66 0.11 3.71 3.02
C LEU A 66 -1.04 4.30 3.82
N ILE A 67 -2.26 3.84 3.52
CA ILE A 67 -3.46 4.10 4.32
C ILE A 67 -4.07 2.75 4.63
N THR A 68 -4.34 2.48 5.91
CA THR A 68 -5.13 1.32 6.30
C THR A 68 -6.57 1.72 6.56
N PHE A 69 -7.51 0.85 6.20
CA PHE A 69 -8.94 1.11 6.41
C PHE A 69 -9.67 -0.16 6.84
N ASP A 70 -10.79 0.02 7.54
CA ASP A 70 -11.73 -1.07 7.82
C ASP A 70 -12.77 -1.13 6.70
N PRO A 71 -12.82 -2.21 5.90
CA PRO A 71 -13.76 -2.30 4.78
C PRO A 71 -15.22 -2.48 5.22
N LYS A 72 -15.48 -2.91 6.46
CA LYS A 72 -16.84 -3.09 6.99
C LYS A 72 -17.39 -1.79 7.58
N GLN A 73 -16.54 -1.02 8.25
CA GLN A 73 -16.91 0.25 8.85
C GLN A 73 -16.71 1.44 7.91
N GLU A 74 -16.02 1.24 6.79
CA GLU A 74 -15.66 2.28 5.81
C GLU A 74 -14.89 3.46 6.42
N VAL A 75 -14.07 3.18 7.44
CA VAL A 75 -13.24 4.18 8.13
C VAL A 75 -11.76 3.96 7.88
N ILE A 76 -11.04 5.07 7.71
CA ILE A 76 -9.57 5.06 7.71
C ILE A 76 -9.08 4.80 9.13
N LYS A 77 -8.19 3.82 9.29
CA LYS A 77 -7.64 3.41 10.58
C LYS A 77 -6.29 4.08 10.82
N GLN A 78 -5.40 4.10 9.82
CA GLN A 78 -4.06 4.67 9.97
C GLN A 78 -3.54 5.28 8.66
N TRP A 79 -2.64 6.25 8.82
CA TRP A 79 -1.83 6.82 7.76
C TRP A 79 -0.37 6.53 8.09
N ILE A 80 0.34 5.91 7.16
CA ILE A 80 1.76 5.60 7.32
C ILE A 80 2.49 6.36 6.23
N THR A 81 3.25 7.36 6.68
CA THR A 81 4.08 8.18 5.81
C THR A 81 5.54 7.94 6.15
N PRO A 82 6.42 7.81 5.14
CA PRO A 82 7.84 7.79 5.38
C PRO A 82 8.29 9.11 6.02
N SER A 83 9.06 9.00 7.11
CA SER A 83 9.69 10.11 7.83
C SER A 83 10.99 10.54 7.17
#